data_AF-A0A9X9LQR4-F1
#
_entry.id   AF-A0A9X9LQR4-F1
#
_cell.length_a   1.000
_cell.length_b   1.000
_cell.length_c   1.000
_cell.angle_alpha   90.00
_cell.angle_beta   90.00
_cell.angle_gamma   90.00
#
_symmetry.space_group_name_H-M   'P 1'
#
loop_
_entity.id
_entity.type
_entity.pdbx_description
1 polymer ?
#
loop_
_entity_poly.entity_id
_entity_poly.type
_entity_poly.pdbx_seq_one_letter_code
_entity_poly.pdbx_strand_id
1 'polypeptide(L)' 'MLKHNLDSDPAEEYELVQVISEDKELVIPDSANVFYAMNSQVNFDFILRKKNSMEDQVKLRSRTSLTLPRTAKR' A
#
# COMPACT_ATOMS: atom_id res chain seq x y z
N MET A 1 -13.33 -10.27 -5.11
CA MET A 1 -14.67 -9.93 -4.59
C MET A 1 -15.58 -11.14 -4.35
N LEU A 2 -15.38 -12.26 -5.05
CA LEU A 2 -16.04 -13.56 -4.86
C LEU A 2 -16.24 -14.05 -3.41
N LYS A 3 -15.29 -13.82 -2.49
CA LYS A 3 -15.42 -14.26 -1.08
C LYS A 3 -16.38 -13.41 -0.23
N HIS A 4 -16.77 -12.23 -0.71
CA HIS A 4 -17.63 -11.28 0.01
C HIS A 4 -18.90 -10.91 -0.77
N ASN A 5 -19.28 -11.70 -1.79
CA ASN A 5 -20.45 -11.45 -2.64
C ASN A 5 -20.47 -10.05 -3.31
N LEU A 6 -19.29 -9.46 -3.52
CA LEU A 6 -19.12 -8.12 -4.12
C LEU A 6 -18.87 -8.20 -5.64
N ASP A 7 -19.37 -9.23 -6.33
CA ASP A 7 -19.04 -9.51 -7.74
C ASP A 7 -19.54 -8.44 -8.72
N SER A 8 -20.35 -7.49 -8.25
CA SER A 8 -20.93 -6.43 -9.08
C SER A 8 -20.22 -5.08 -8.98
N ASP A 9 -19.35 -4.87 -7.98
CA ASP A 9 -18.59 -3.63 -7.85
C ASP A 9 -17.19 -3.83 -8.46
N PRO A 10 -16.66 -2.85 -9.21
CA PRO A 10 -15.31 -2.95 -9.75
C PRO A 10 -14.29 -2.90 -8.62
N ALA A 11 -13.28 -3.77 -8.67
CA ALA A 11 -12.18 -3.78 -7.69
C ALA A 11 -11.46 -2.42 -7.60
N GLU A 12 -11.56 -1.61 -8.66
CA GLU A 12 -11.03 -0.25 -8.78
C GLU A 12 -11.71 0.76 -7.85
N GLU A 13 -12.93 0.46 -7.37
CA GLU A 13 -13.64 1.25 -6.36
C GLU A 13 -13.22 0.89 -4.94
N TYR A 14 -12.27 -0.02 -4.74
CA TYR A 14 -11.80 -0.42 -3.42
C TYR A 14 -10.29 -0.33 -3.33
N GLU A 15 -9.82 0.02 -2.14
CA GLU A 15 -8.41 0.02 -1.80
C GLU A 15 -8.16 -0.96 -0.64
N LEU A 16 -7.02 -1.61 -0.68
CA LEU A 16 -6.59 -2.55 0.34
C LEU A 16 -5.64 -1.84 1.30
N VAL A 17 -5.92 -1.91 2.60
CA VAL A 17 -5.13 -1.24 3.64
C VAL A 17 -4.67 -2.27 4.67
N GLN A 18 -3.38 -2.32 4.99
CA GLN A 18 -2.84 -3.10 6.10
C GLN A 18 -2.85 -2.26 7.38
N VAL A 19 -3.40 -2.83 8.46
CA VAL A 19 -3.39 -2.21 9.79
C VAL A 19 -2.07 -2.58 10.47
N ILE A 20 -1.24 -1.57 10.73
CA ILE A 20 0.05 -1.75 11.39
C ILE A 20 -0.11 -1.56 12.91
N SER A 21 -0.89 -0.56 13.31
CA SER A 21 -1.29 -0.24 14.69
C SER A 21 -2.53 0.67 14.66
N GLU A 22 -3.15 0.95 15.81
CA GLU A 22 -4.36 1.81 15.89
C GLU A 22 -4.19 3.17 15.19
N ASP A 23 -2.99 3.76 15.25
CA ASP A 23 -2.70 5.06 14.62
C ASP A 23 -1.96 4.95 13.27
N LYS A 24 -1.70 3.75 12.77
CA LYS A 24 -0.84 3.54 11.59
C LYS A 24 -1.40 2.52 10.63
N GLU A 25 -1.60 2.98 9.40
CA GLU A 25 -2.12 2.21 8.29
C GLU A 25 -1.16 2.27 7.09
N LEU A 26 -1.14 1.20 6.28
CA LEU A 26 -0.39 1.11 5.04
C LEU A 26 -1.36 0.80 3.90
N VAL A 27 -1.55 1.76 2.99
CA VAL A 27 -2.37 1.55 1.78
C VAL A 27 -1.55 0.79 0.74
N ILE A 28 -2.12 -0.31 0.24
CA ILE A 28 -1.55 -1.13 -0.82
C ILE A 28 -2.07 -0.60 -2.17
N PRO A 29 -1.19 -0.18 -3.11
CA PRO A 29 -1.62 0.30 -4.41
C PRO A 29 -2.28 -0.78 -5.28
N ASP A 30 -3.26 -0.39 -6.09
CA ASP A 30 -4.06 -1.29 -6.96
C ASP A 30 -3.20 -2.16 -7.90
N SER A 31 -2.08 -1.63 -8.41
CA SER A 31 -1.18 -2.34 -9.32
C SER A 31 -0.04 -3.08 -8.61
N ALA A 32 0.06 -2.99 -7.28
CA ALA A 32 1.15 -3.59 -6.52
C ALA A 32 0.82 -5.02 -6.13
N ASN A 33 1.83 -5.89 -6.17
CA ASN A 33 1.69 -7.22 -5.59
C ASN A 33 1.82 -7.11 -4.05
N VAL A 34 0.73 -7.45 -3.37
CA VAL A 34 0.58 -7.36 -1.92
C VAL A 34 1.73 -8.00 -1.17
N PHE A 35 2.24 -9.15 -1.63
CA PHE A 35 3.31 -9.89 -0.96
C PHE A 35 4.59 -9.06 -0.79
N TYR A 36 4.90 -8.17 -1.74
CA TYR A 36 6.08 -7.31 -1.68
C TYR A 36 5.80 -5.93 -1.07
N ALA A 37 4.54 -5.49 -1.09
CA ALA A 37 4.14 -4.19 -0.58
C ALA A 37 3.80 -4.22 0.91
N MET A 38 3.33 -5.36 1.43
CA MET A 38 2.93 -5.52 2.82
C MET A 38 4.13 -5.48 3.77
N ASN A 39 3.90 -4.95 4.97
CA ASN A 39 4.88 -4.99 6.04
C ASN A 39 4.83 -6.37 6.73
N SER A 40 5.89 -7.16 6.58
CA SER A 40 5.98 -8.51 7.15
C SER A 40 6.48 -8.57 8.60
N GLN A 41 6.84 -7.43 9.18
CA GLN A 41 7.36 -7.34 10.54
C GLN A 41 6.26 -7.13 11.59
N VAL A 42 5.01 -6.99 11.14
CA VAL A 42 3.83 -6.70 11.98
C VAL A 42 2.69 -7.65 11.62
N ASN A 43 1.52 -7.43 12.23
CA ASN A 43 0.32 -8.23 11.98
C ASN A 43 -0.15 -8.14 10.52
N PHE A 44 -0.78 -9.23 10.07
CA PHE A 44 -1.33 -9.39 8.72
C PHE A 44 -2.82 -9.04 8.66
N ASP A 45 -3.21 -8.01 9.40
CA ASP A 45 -4.58 -7.53 9.42
C ASP A 45 -4.79 -6.56 8.25
N PHE A 46 -5.78 -6.85 7.41
CA PHE A 46 -6.10 -6.03 6.23
C PHE A 46 -7.57 -5.62 6.22
N ILE A 47 -7.84 -4.41 5.75
CA ILE A 47 -9.16 -3.83 5.56
C ILE A 47 -9.33 -3.48 4.09
N LEU A 48 -10.48 -3.82 3.52
CA LEU A 48 -10.89 -3.38 2.20
C LEU A 48 -11.83 -2.18 2.35
N ARG A 49 -11.39 -1.00 1.90
CA ARG A 49 -12.15 0.25 2.02
C ARG A 49 -12.66 0.67 0.64
N LYS A 50 -13.90 1.18 0.55
CA LYS A 50 -14.41 1.76 -0.70
C LYS A 50 -13.71 3.11 -0.94
N LYS A 51 -13.08 3.25 -2.11
CA LYS A 51 -12.43 4.47 -2.60
C LYS A 51 -13.52 5.46 -2.96
N ASN A 52 -13.65 6.52 -2.18
CA ASN A 52 -14.57 7.61 -2.49
C ASN A 52 -14.03 8.29 -3.76
N SER A 53 -14.88 8.51 -4.76
CA SER A 53 -14.54 9.02 -6.11
C SER A 53 -14.01 10.48 -6.15
N MET A 54 -13.22 10.90 -5.17
CA MET A 54 -12.53 12.17 -5.14
C MET A 54 -11.04 11.87 -5.17
N GLU A 55 -10.47 12.07 -6.35
CA GLU A 55 -9.04 12.01 -6.64
C GLU A 55 -8.23 12.74 -5.55
N ASP A 56 -7.44 12.06 -4.73
CA ASP A 56 -6.39 12.73 -3.96
C ASP A 56 -5.17 11.82 -3.70
N GLN A 57 -4.20 11.96 -4.61
CA GLN A 57 -2.79 12.16 -4.29
C GLN A 57 -2.18 11.34 -3.14
N VAL A 58 -1.89 10.05 -3.35
CA VAL A 58 -0.73 9.43 -2.67
C VAL A 58 0.44 9.34 -3.64
N LYS A 59 0.83 10.52 -4.12
CA LYS A 59 2.14 10.77 -4.70
C LYS A 59 3.15 10.83 -3.55
N LEU A 60 3.41 9.70 -2.89
CA LEU A 60 4.57 9.56 -2.01
C LEU A 60 5.83 9.48 -2.89
N ARG A 61 6.19 10.62 -3.50
CA ARG A 61 7.56 10.89 -3.96
C ARG A 61 8.44 11.06 -2.73
N SER A 62 8.73 9.98 -2.02
CA SER A 62 9.90 9.96 -1.15
C SER A 62 11.12 9.66 -2.03
N ARG A 63 11.79 10.72 -2.50
CA ARG A 63 13.14 10.61 -3.08
C ARG A 63 14.12 10.32 -1.94
N THR A 64 14.11 9.11 -1.40
CA THR A 64 15.25 8.64 -0.60
C THR A 64 16.30 8.11 -1.57
N SER A 65 17.10 9.01 -2.15
CA SER A 65 18.34 8.62 -2.83
C SER A 65 19.34 8.16 -1.77
N LEU A 66 19.33 6.87 -1.44
CA LEU A 66 20.43 6.21 -0.74
C LEU A 66 21.56 5.94 -1.74
N THR A 67 22.28 6.98 -2.14
CA THR A 67 23.56 6.78 -2.83
C THR A 67 24.67 6.98 -1.82
N LEU A 68 25.37 5.88 -1.49
CA LEU A 68 26.54 5.89 -0.63
C LEU A 68 27.72 6.52 -1.38
N PRO A 69 28.49 7.45 -0.80
CA PRO A 69 29.70 7.95 -1.43
C PRO A 69 30.75 6.82 -1.47
N ARG A 70 31.23 6.48 -2.67
CA ARG A 70 32.38 5.58 -2.85
C ARG A 70 33.61 6.23 -2.24
N THR A 71 34.19 5.59 -1.23
CA THR A 71 35.51 5.95 -0.71
C THR A 71 36.56 5.55 -1.75
N ALA A 72 37.31 6.52 -2.26
CA ALA A 72 38.53 6.27 -3.01
C ALA A 72 39.65 6.04 -1.98
N LYS A 73 40.28 4.85 -2.01
CA LYS A 73 41.57 4.62 -1.37
C LYS A 73 42.67 4.61 -2.44
N ARG A 74 43.70 5.39 -2.11
CA ARG A 74 44.94 5.69 -2.82
C ARG A 74 45.82 4.46 -3.03
#